data_AF-A0A958GLF4-F1
#
_entry.id   AF-A0A958GLF4-F1
#
_cell.length_a   1.000
_cell.length_b   1.000
_cell.length_c   1.000
_cell.angle_alpha   90.00
_cell.angle_beta   90.00
_cell.angle_gamma   90.00
#
_symmetry.space_group_name_H-M   'P 1'
#
loop_
_entity.id
_entity.type
_entity.pdbx_description
1 polymer ?
#
loop_
_entity_poly.entity_id
_entity_poly.type
_entity_poly.pdbx_seq_one_letter_code
_entity_poly.pdbx_strand_id
1 'polypeptide(L)' 'VATLASELQRRFLKRGLISICAAGAMAGALVLERE' A
#
# COMPACT_ATOMS: atom_id res chain seq x y z
N VAL A 1 1.71 1.84 5.46
CA VAL A 1 1.51 0.37 5.41
C VAL A 1 0.35 -0.08 6.29
N ALA A 2 0.37 0.20 7.61
CA ALA A 2 -0.65 -0.28 8.56
C ALA A 2 -2.11 0.04 8.18
N THR A 3 -2.40 1.26 7.71
CA THR A 3 -3.74 1.66 7.27
C THR A 3 -4.25 0.78 6.12
N LEU A 4 -3.46 0.62 5.06
CA LEU A 4 -3.87 -0.19 3.90
C LEU A 4 -3.97 -1.67 4.26
N ALA A 5 -3.04 -2.21 5.05
CA ALA A 5 -3.11 -3.58 5.54
C ALA A 5 -4.41 -3.85 6.32
N SER A 6 -4.78 -2.94 7.23
CA SER A 6 -6.04 -3.03 7.98
C SER A 6 -7.26 -2.99 7.06
N GLU A 7 -7.22 -2.15 6.02
CA GLU A 7 -8.32 -2.03 5.06
C GLU A 7 -8.46 -3.27 4.17
N LEU A 8 -7.34 -3.88 3.75
CA LEU A 8 -7.35 -5.16 3.01
C LEU A 8 -8.01 -6.28 3.84
N GLN A 9 -7.74 -6.32 5.14
CA GLN A 9 -8.36 -7.28 6.05
C GLN A 9 -9.87 -7.00 6.22
N ARG A 10 -10.26 -5.76 6.49
CA ARG A 10 -11.66 -5.36 6.67
C ARG A 10 -12.53 -5.61 5.43
N ARG A 11 -12.00 -5.37 4.23
CA ARG A 11 -12.75 -5.48 2.95
C ARG A 11 -12.61 -6.82 2.25
N PHE A 12 -11.97 -7.78 2.91
CA PHE A 12 -11.66 -9.08 2.35
C PHE A 12 -10.85 -9.06 1.02
N LEU A 13 -9.95 -8.07 0.85
CA LEU A 13 -9.14 -7.89 -0.37
C LEU A 13 -7.78 -8.60 -0.25
N LYS A 14 -7.23 -9.04 -1.39
CA LYS A 14 -5.96 -9.82 -1.44
C LYS A 14 -4.71 -8.96 -1.61
N ARG A 15 -4.79 -7.87 -2.38
CA ARG A 15 -3.63 -7.05 -2.78
C ARG A 15 -3.93 -5.57 -2.67
N GLY A 16 -2.93 -4.78 -2.30
CA GLY A 16 -2.97 -3.33 -2.28
C GLY A 16 -1.69 -2.71 -2.82
N LEU A 17 -1.79 -1.48 -3.31
CA LEU A 17 -0.65 -0.68 -3.78
C LEU A 17 -0.53 0.56 -2.90
N ILE A 18 0.69 0.85 -2.44
CA ILE A 18 1.06 2.15 -1.89
C ILE A 18 1.98 2.81 -2.91
N SER A 19 1.68 4.05 -3.27
CA SER A 19 2.54 4.90 -4.11
C SER A 19 2.76 6.23 -3.39
N ILE A 20 3.96 6.78 -3.52
CA ILE A 20 4.33 8.05 -2.89
C ILE A 20 5.29 8.85 -3.77
N CYS A 21 5.07 10.16 -3.82
CA CYS A 21 6.06 11.12 -4.33
C CYS A 21 6.88 11.69 -3.17
N ALA A 22 8.13 12.03 -3.45
CA ALA A 22 9.03 12.67 -2.51
C ALA A 22 9.80 13.81 -3.18
N ALA A 23 10.26 14.79 -2.38
CA ALA A 23 11.07 15.89 -2.86
C ALA A 23 12.32 15.40 -3.62
N GLY A 24 12.81 16.20 -4.56
CA GLY A 24 13.94 15.81 -5.42
C GLY A 24 13.56 14.91 -6.59
N ALA A 25 12.33 15.01 -7.09
CA ALA A 25 11.81 14.24 -8.22
C ALA A 25 11.87 12.71 -8.00
N MET A 26 11.61 12.27 -6.76
CA MET A 26 11.61 10.85 -6.41
C MET A 26 10.20 10.30 -6.27
N ALA A 27 10.06 9.02 -6.57
CA ALA A 27 8.83 8.27 -6.37
C ALA A 27 9.14 6.86 -5.86
N GLY A 28 8.23 6.29 -5.08
CA GLY A 28 8.31 4.92 -4.58
C GLY A 28 6.96 4.22 -4.68
N ALA A 29 6.99 2.90 -4.88
CA ALA A 29 5.80 2.07 -4.88
C ALA A 29 6.05 0.75 -4.13
N LEU A 30 5.03 0.27 -3.44
CA LEU A 30 5.04 -0.99 -2.69
C LEU A 30 3.75 -1.76 -2.98
N VAL A 31 3.88 -3.02 -3.37
CA VAL A 31 2.76 -3.97 -3.42
C VAL A 31 2.70 -4.68 -2.07
N LEU A 32 1.50 -4.72 -1.49
CA LEU A 32 1.19 -5.45 -0.26
C LEU A 32 0.24 -6.59 -0.60
N GLU A 33 0.55 -7.79 -0.12
CA GLU A 33 -0.35 -8.93 -0.14
C GLU A 33 -0.84 -9.19 1.29
N ARG A 34 -2.12 -9.54 1.41
CA ARG A 34 -2.71 -9.97 2.69
C ARG A 34 -2.59 -11.50 2.78
N GLU A 35 -2.00 -11.99 3.86
CA GLU A 35 -1.96 -13.43 4.18
C GLU A 35 -3.36 -14.03 4.35
#